data_AF-A0A974T8K8-F1
#
_entry.id   AF-A0A974T8K8-F1
#
_cell.length_a   1.000
_cell.length_b   1.000
_cell.length_c   1.000
_cell.angle_alpha   90.00
_cell.angle_beta   90.00
_cell.angle_gamma   90.00
#
_symmetry.space_group_name_H-M   'P 1'
#
loop_
_entity.id
_entity.type
_entity.pdbx_description
1 polymer ?
#
loop_
_entity_poly.entity_id
_entity_poly.type
_entity_poly.pdbx_seq_one_letter_code
_entity_poly.pdbx_strand_id
1 'polypeptide(L)'
;MKYRKSRDLEGRITQATVSREVDGWFISILTTRVIETPELVTSPVEGIDVGVVRTMTFSSGAEPLCMPTLSAQEKAHRLRLQRRLSRRKRGSKRYESAKRALARNRAREARRRRDFLDKATTAIVKRSPFIAHEDLKIRNMTASARGSIDRPGTNARQKAGLNRVILEQAWGKAFRMFNYKTAAIGGAVLKVEARCSSQECSSCGHISPGNRPTQARFVCVSCGHSENADDNAAKVIAYRGEVLLAAKRKAAAGHAASGRGANVGLGAALPRRAVVTKRQPAQPAPCKA
;
A
#
# COMPACT_ATOMS: atom_id res chain seq x y z
N MET A 1 8.72 20.97 -32.37
CA MET A 1 8.23 20.46 -31.06
C MET A 1 9.13 19.29 -30.65
N LYS A 2 9.73 19.29 -29.45
CA LYS A 2 10.60 18.20 -29.00
C LYS A 2 9.75 17.02 -28.51
N TYR A 3 9.93 15.85 -29.10
CA TYR A 3 9.29 14.60 -28.70
C TYR A 3 10.31 13.69 -27.99
N ARG A 4 9.90 13.08 -26.88
CA ARG A 4 10.70 12.07 -26.18
C ARG A 4 9.93 10.76 -26.17
N LYS A 5 10.41 9.78 -26.94
CA LYS A 5 9.94 8.39 -26.85
C LYS A 5 10.51 7.78 -25.56
N SER A 6 9.64 7.40 -24.64
CA SER A 6 10.06 6.85 -23.34
C SER A 6 10.45 5.37 -23.41
N ARG A 7 9.83 4.62 -24.32
CA ARG A 7 10.10 3.22 -24.66
C ARG A 7 9.50 2.88 -26.02
N ASP A 8 9.91 1.77 -26.60
CA ASP A 8 9.23 1.20 -27.76
C ASP A 8 7.85 0.66 -27.38
N LEU A 9 6.93 0.68 -28.35
CA LEU A 9 5.57 0.21 -28.17
C LEU A 9 5.54 -1.27 -28.52
N GLU A 10 5.01 -2.07 -27.62
CA GLU A 10 4.86 -3.51 -27.81
C GLU A 10 3.37 -3.87 -27.81
N GLY A 11 2.99 -4.77 -28.71
CA GLY A 11 1.61 -5.20 -28.89
C GLY A 11 0.76 -4.22 -29.71
N ARG A 12 -0.55 -4.49 -29.73
CA ARG A 12 -1.53 -3.70 -30.47
C ARG A 12 -1.94 -2.47 -29.65
N ILE A 13 -1.84 -1.28 -30.23
CA ILE A 13 -2.35 -0.06 -29.61
C ILE A 13 -3.88 -0.11 -29.57
N THR A 14 -4.47 0.19 -28.41
CA THR A 14 -5.92 0.22 -28.24
C THR A 14 -6.44 1.60 -27.87
N GLN A 15 -5.67 2.38 -27.12
CA GLN A 15 -6.08 3.71 -26.68
C GLN A 15 -4.85 4.61 -26.49
N ALA A 16 -4.99 5.90 -26.78
CA ALA A 16 -4.04 6.92 -26.40
C ALA A 16 -4.74 7.95 -25.50
N THR A 17 -4.14 8.29 -24.37
CA THR A 17 -4.61 9.36 -23.48
C THR A 17 -3.61 10.49 -23.53
N VAL A 18 -4.06 11.67 -23.96
CA VAL A 18 -3.26 12.90 -23.96
C VAL A 18 -3.55 13.68 -22.67
N SER A 19 -2.51 14.04 -21.94
CA SER A 19 -2.63 14.81 -20.71
C SER A 19 -1.62 15.95 -20.68
N ARG A 20 -1.99 17.04 -20.00
CA ARG A 20 -1.10 18.18 -19.78
C ARG A 20 -0.69 18.23 -18.31
N GLU A 21 0.58 18.02 -18.04
CA GLU A 21 1.17 18.26 -16.72
C GLU A 21 1.90 19.61 -16.69
N VAL A 22 2.51 19.93 -15.55
CA VAL A 22 3.18 21.22 -15.27
C VAL A 22 4.44 21.47 -16.09
N ASP A 23 5.00 20.42 -16.68
CA ASP A 23 6.25 20.39 -17.43
C ASP A 23 6.06 20.02 -18.90
N GLY A 24 4.84 19.72 -19.34
CA GLY A 24 4.57 19.47 -20.75
C GLY A 24 3.32 18.63 -21.00
N TRP A 25 3.17 18.28 -22.27
CA TRP A 25 2.18 17.32 -22.73
C TRP A 25 2.75 15.91 -22.66
N PHE A 26 1.93 14.98 -22.20
CA PHE A 26 2.23 13.56 -22.09
C PHE A 26 1.20 12.78 -22.89
N ILE A 27 1.65 11.68 -23.50
CA ILE A 27 0.78 10.73 -24.19
C ILE A 27 1.02 9.38 -23.54
N SER A 28 -0.02 8.80 -22.94
CA SER A 28 -0.02 7.44 -22.42
C SER A 28 -0.69 6.54 -23.45
N ILE A 29 0.08 5.61 -24.02
CA ILE A 29 -0.42 4.67 -25.02
C ILE A 29 -0.69 3.34 -24.32
N LEU A 30 -1.94 2.90 -24.36
CA LEU A 30 -2.37 1.60 -23.88
C LEU A 30 -2.20 0.60 -25.03
N THR A 31 -1.49 -0.49 -24.74
CA THR A 31 -1.32 -1.60 -25.67
C THR A 31 -1.85 -2.89 -25.07
N THR A 32 -2.29 -3.79 -25.94
CA THR A 32 -2.68 -5.15 -25.61
C THR A 32 -1.71 -6.10 -26.29
N ARG A 33 -1.15 -7.03 -25.51
CA ARG A 33 -0.27 -8.07 -26.01
C ARG A 33 -0.57 -9.38 -25.29
N VAL A 34 -0.29 -10.49 -25.96
CA VAL A 34 -0.22 -11.79 -25.31
C VAL A 34 1.09 -11.82 -24.53
N ILE A 35 1.01 -12.20 -23.26
CA ILE A 35 2.17 -12.49 -22.44
C ILE A 35 2.11 -13.97 -22.08
N GLU A 36 3.27 -14.61 -22.03
CA GLU A 36 3.37 -15.95 -21.48
C GLU A 36 2.87 -15.94 -20.03
N THR A 37 2.09 -16.98 -19.69
CA THR A 37 1.65 -17.14 -18.31
C THR A 37 2.89 -17.48 -17.49
N PRO A 38 3.25 -16.70 -16.46
CA PRO A 38 4.42 -17.02 -15.66
C PRO A 38 4.26 -18.39 -15.02
N GLU A 39 5.37 -19.11 -14.90
CA GLU A 39 5.38 -20.38 -14.18
C GLU A 39 4.88 -20.22 -12.75
N LEU A 40 4.31 -21.30 -12.20
CA LEU A 40 3.87 -21.33 -10.82
C LEU A 40 5.10 -21.22 -9.90
N VAL A 41 5.30 -20.04 -9.32
CA VAL A 41 6.38 -19.84 -8.35
C VAL A 41 5.97 -20.36 -6.98
N THR A 42 6.85 -21.08 -6.32
CA THR A 42 6.77 -21.40 -4.89
C THR A 42 7.73 -20.50 -4.12
N SER A 43 7.20 -19.64 -3.27
CA SER A 43 7.97 -18.76 -2.40
C SER A 43 7.20 -18.51 -1.10
N PRO A 44 7.89 -18.26 0.02
CA PRO A 44 7.27 -17.73 1.22
C PRO A 44 6.47 -16.45 0.95
N VAL A 45 5.47 -16.20 1.78
CA VAL A 45 4.67 -14.97 1.72
C VAL A 45 5.37 -13.88 2.55
N GLU A 46 5.60 -12.72 1.94
CA GLU A 46 6.09 -11.56 2.67
C GLU A 46 4.92 -10.81 3.30
N GLY A 47 4.84 -10.78 4.62
CA GLY A 47 3.91 -9.93 5.35
C GLY A 47 4.42 -8.49 5.40
N ILE A 48 3.54 -7.55 5.06
CA ILE A 48 3.80 -6.12 5.10
C ILE A 48 2.85 -5.46 6.10
N ASP A 49 3.39 -5.02 7.23
CA ASP A 49 2.71 -4.06 8.10
C ASP A 49 2.98 -2.63 7.62
N VAL A 50 1.99 -1.75 7.70
CA VAL A 50 2.09 -0.37 7.19
C VAL A 50 1.83 0.67 8.28
N GLY A 51 2.77 1.60 8.43
CA GLY A 51 2.74 2.63 9.45
C GLY A 51 3.08 4.02 8.91
N VAL A 52 2.98 5.02 9.81
CA VAL A 52 3.35 6.42 9.52
C VAL A 52 4.79 6.76 9.92
N VAL A 53 5.39 5.95 10.80
CA VAL A 53 6.80 6.04 11.21
C VAL A 53 7.65 5.19 10.27
N ARG A 54 7.36 3.87 10.22
CA ARG A 54 7.83 2.93 9.21
C ARG A 54 6.74 2.80 8.16
N THR A 55 7.00 3.21 6.92
CA THR A 55 5.99 3.13 5.86
C THR A 55 5.58 1.68 5.61
N MET A 56 6.56 0.77 5.60
CA MET A 56 6.37 -0.66 5.47
C MET A 56 7.39 -1.41 6.32
N THR A 57 6.91 -2.36 7.11
CA THR A 57 7.72 -3.30 7.89
C THR A 57 7.50 -4.71 7.35
N PHE A 58 8.57 -5.48 7.26
CA PHE A 58 8.65 -6.72 6.48
C PHE A 58 8.81 -7.94 7.38
N SER A 59 8.05 -9.00 7.17
CA SER A 59 8.12 -10.23 7.97
C SER A 59 9.45 -10.96 7.84
N SER A 60 10.15 -10.77 6.72
CA SER A 60 11.50 -11.28 6.48
C SER A 60 12.57 -10.66 7.39
N GLY A 61 12.26 -9.58 8.10
CA GLY A 61 13.24 -8.81 8.88
C GLY A 61 14.12 -7.89 8.03
N ALA A 62 13.79 -7.71 6.75
CA ALA A 62 14.45 -6.71 5.91
C ALA A 62 14.24 -5.30 6.46
N GLU A 63 15.20 -4.40 6.19
CA GLU A 63 15.15 -3.01 6.63
C GLU A 63 13.80 -2.34 6.29
N PRO A 64 13.10 -1.74 7.28
CA PRO A 64 11.83 -1.08 7.05
C PRO A 64 11.95 0.02 6.00
N LEU A 65 10.94 0.11 5.16
CA LEU A 65 10.86 1.18 4.16
C LEU A 65 10.31 2.44 4.81
N CYS A 66 11.01 3.55 4.60
CA CYS A 66 10.58 4.88 5.04
C CYS A 66 10.44 5.81 3.84
N MET A 67 9.26 6.42 3.67
CA MET A 67 9.02 7.33 2.57
C MET A 67 9.96 8.54 2.64
N PRO A 68 10.54 8.98 1.50
CA PRO A 68 11.40 10.14 1.47
C PRO A 68 10.61 11.37 1.91
N THR A 69 11.09 11.99 2.99
CA THR A 69 10.55 13.26 3.49
C THR A 69 11.27 14.43 2.86
N LEU A 70 10.64 15.61 2.92
CA LEU A 70 11.30 16.84 2.50
C LEU A 70 12.36 17.26 3.53
N SER A 71 13.53 17.67 3.05
CA SER A 71 14.52 18.32 3.90
C SER A 71 13.98 19.63 4.48
N ALA A 72 14.63 20.16 5.53
CA ALA A 72 14.25 21.45 6.12
C ALA A 72 14.27 22.58 5.07
N GLN A 73 15.27 22.58 4.19
CA GLN A 73 15.41 23.54 3.10
C GLN A 73 14.28 23.38 2.07
N GLU A 74 13.93 22.15 1.69
CA GLU A 74 12.83 21.90 0.75
C GLU A 74 11.47 22.32 1.32
N LYS A 75 11.24 22.06 2.61
CA LYS A 75 10.04 22.54 3.33
C LYS A 75 9.97 24.07 3.31
N ALA A 76 11.08 24.75 3.61
CA ALA A 76 11.15 26.21 3.60
C ALA A 76 10.93 26.79 2.20
N HIS A 77 11.52 26.19 1.16
CA HIS A 77 11.31 26.57 -0.23
C HIS A 77 9.84 26.41 -0.65
N ARG A 78 9.21 25.28 -0.33
CA ARG A 78 7.79 25.05 -0.58
C ARG A 78 6.91 26.09 0.10
N LEU A 79 7.19 26.40 1.36
CA LEU A 79 6.47 27.45 2.11
C LEU A 79 6.64 28.83 1.47
N ARG A 80 7.85 29.17 1.00
CA ARG A 80 8.13 30.42 0.28
C ARG A 80 7.29 30.52 -1.00
N LEU A 81 7.18 29.43 -1.77
CA LEU A 81 6.31 29.38 -2.96
C LEU A 81 4.83 29.55 -2.62
N GLN A 82 4.35 28.93 -1.54
CA GLN A 82 2.98 29.09 -1.06
C GLN A 82 2.67 30.53 -0.65
N ARG A 83 3.55 31.16 0.16
CA ARG A 83 3.44 32.57 0.56
C ARG A 83 3.52 33.52 -0.64
N ARG A 84 4.41 33.22 -1.60
CA ARG A 84 4.50 33.98 -2.85
C ARG A 84 3.21 33.91 -3.63
N LEU A 85 2.55 32.76 -3.71
CA LEU A 85 1.27 32.61 -4.42
C LEU A 85 0.13 33.35 -3.72
N SER A 86 0.03 33.24 -2.39
CA SER A 86 -1.08 33.85 -1.62
C SER A 86 -1.11 35.37 -1.70
N ARG A 87 0.07 36.01 -1.80
CA ARG A 87 0.20 37.47 -1.91
C ARG A 87 -0.07 38.02 -3.33
N ARG A 88 -0.38 37.19 -4.33
CA ARG A 88 -0.59 37.65 -5.72
C ARG A 88 -2.07 37.71 -6.05
N LYS A 89 -2.47 38.77 -6.76
CA LYS A 89 -3.84 38.94 -7.29
C LYS A 89 -4.17 37.81 -8.25
N ARG A 90 -5.19 37.01 -7.95
CA ARG A 90 -5.70 35.93 -8.80
C ARG A 90 -5.97 36.45 -10.22
N GLY A 91 -5.67 35.65 -11.23
CA GLY A 91 -5.80 36.01 -12.65
C GLY A 91 -4.65 36.87 -13.22
N SER A 92 -3.80 37.48 -12.39
CA SER A 92 -2.64 38.23 -12.91
C SER A 92 -1.56 37.30 -13.51
N LYS A 93 -0.79 37.80 -14.48
CA LYS A 93 0.38 37.08 -15.04
C LYS A 93 1.36 36.62 -13.94
N ARG A 94 1.54 37.45 -12.89
CA ARG A 94 2.40 37.14 -11.73
C ARG A 94 1.82 36.01 -10.86
N TYR A 95 0.51 35.96 -10.68
CA TYR A 95 -0.16 34.86 -9.98
C TYR A 95 -0.02 33.55 -10.74
N GLU A 96 -0.28 33.54 -12.04
CA GLU A 96 -0.15 32.34 -12.87
C GLU A 96 1.29 31.80 -12.89
N SER A 97 2.29 32.70 -12.94
CA SER A 97 3.71 32.31 -12.82
C SER A 97 4.01 31.67 -11.46
N ALA A 98 3.53 32.25 -10.35
CA ALA A 98 3.72 31.69 -9.01
C ALA A 98 2.99 30.34 -8.84
N LYS A 99 1.78 30.21 -9.40
CA LYS A 99 0.98 28.98 -9.37
C LYS A 99 1.71 27.85 -10.09
N ARG A 100 2.25 28.12 -11.29
CA ARG A 100 3.07 27.15 -12.04
C ARG A 100 4.33 26.76 -11.28
N ALA A 101 5.02 27.70 -10.63
CA ALA A 101 6.20 27.39 -9.82
C ALA A 101 5.89 26.44 -8.66
N LEU A 102 4.82 26.70 -7.91
CA LEU A 102 4.35 25.80 -6.84
C LEU A 102 3.92 24.44 -7.39
N ALA A 103 3.21 24.42 -8.52
CA ALA A 103 2.77 23.17 -9.15
C ALA A 103 3.95 22.31 -9.62
N ARG A 104 5.00 22.92 -10.20
CA ARG A 104 6.25 22.23 -10.56
C ARG A 104 6.96 21.63 -9.36
N ASN A 105 7.06 22.37 -8.25
CA ASN A 105 7.64 21.86 -7.01
C ASN A 105 6.86 20.65 -6.48
N ARG A 106 5.51 20.73 -6.41
CA ARG A 106 4.66 19.60 -6.00
C ARG A 106 4.76 18.39 -6.94
N ALA A 107 4.85 18.61 -8.25
CA ALA A 107 5.01 17.53 -9.21
C ALA A 107 6.36 16.81 -9.02
N ARG A 108 7.44 17.56 -8.76
CA ARG A 108 8.76 16.97 -8.44
C ARG A 108 8.69 16.09 -7.19
N GLU A 109 8.03 16.56 -6.13
CA GLU A 109 7.81 15.77 -4.89
C GLU A 109 7.03 14.48 -5.18
N ALA A 110 5.93 14.57 -5.94
CA ALA A 110 5.11 13.42 -6.29
C ALA A 110 5.88 12.39 -7.15
N ARG A 111 6.77 12.86 -8.04
CA ARG A 111 7.62 12.00 -8.87
C ARG A 111 8.72 11.32 -8.06
N ARG A 112 9.37 12.04 -7.13
CA ARG A 112 10.35 11.44 -6.21
C ARG A 112 9.73 10.28 -5.42
N ARG A 113 8.54 10.50 -4.84
CA ARG A 113 7.80 9.46 -4.10
C ARG A 113 7.42 8.28 -4.99
N ARG A 114 6.98 8.54 -6.23
CA ARG A 114 6.64 7.49 -7.20
C ARG A 114 7.87 6.67 -7.58
N ASP A 115 8.98 7.31 -7.92
CA ASP A 115 10.24 6.67 -8.28
C ASP A 115 10.76 5.77 -7.14
N PHE A 116 10.76 6.30 -5.91
CA PHE A 116 11.13 5.55 -4.72
C PHE A 116 10.27 4.29 -4.54
N LEU A 117 8.94 4.44 -4.56
CA LEU A 117 8.04 3.29 -4.44
C LEU A 117 8.20 2.30 -5.58
N ASP A 118 8.42 2.78 -6.81
CA ASP A 118 8.57 1.91 -7.96
C ASP A 118 9.82 1.03 -7.81
N LYS A 119 10.96 1.62 -7.45
CA LYS A 119 12.21 0.88 -7.17
C LYS A 119 12.05 -0.11 -6.02
N ALA A 120 11.50 0.34 -4.90
CA ALA A 120 11.33 -0.50 -3.72
C ALA A 120 10.38 -1.69 -3.97
N THR A 121 9.21 -1.44 -4.54
CA THR A 121 8.24 -2.50 -4.86
C THR A 121 8.83 -3.49 -5.87
N THR A 122 9.60 -3.04 -6.86
CA THR A 122 10.30 -3.95 -7.78
C THR A 122 11.31 -4.82 -7.05
N ALA A 123 12.13 -4.25 -6.17
CA ALA A 123 13.13 -4.99 -5.42
C ALA A 123 12.50 -6.05 -4.48
N ILE A 124 11.39 -5.70 -3.83
CA ILE A 124 10.66 -6.62 -2.94
C ILE A 124 10.01 -7.75 -3.75
N VAL A 125 9.30 -7.43 -4.83
CA VAL A 125 8.60 -8.44 -5.66
C VAL A 125 9.57 -9.45 -6.28
N LYS A 126 10.77 -9.02 -6.65
CA LYS A 126 11.82 -9.93 -7.15
C LYS A 126 12.26 -10.97 -6.12
N ARG A 127 12.16 -10.67 -4.82
CA ARG A 127 12.52 -11.59 -3.74
C ARG A 127 11.33 -12.43 -3.27
N SER A 128 10.17 -11.79 -3.15
CA SER A 128 8.95 -12.38 -2.62
C SER A 128 7.77 -12.09 -3.57
N PRO A 129 7.44 -13.02 -4.50
CA PRO A 129 6.32 -12.85 -5.43
C PRO A 129 4.94 -12.85 -4.73
N PHE A 130 4.85 -13.40 -3.52
CA PHE A 130 3.62 -13.38 -2.72
C PHE A 130 3.74 -12.35 -1.61
N ILE A 131 2.85 -11.36 -1.62
CA ILE A 131 2.84 -10.25 -0.67
C ILE A 131 1.52 -10.26 0.10
N ALA A 132 1.56 -10.32 1.42
CA ALA A 132 0.39 -10.16 2.27
C ALA A 132 0.38 -8.78 2.94
N HIS A 133 -0.79 -8.16 3.01
CA HIS A 133 -1.00 -6.94 3.77
C HIS A 133 -2.43 -6.90 4.32
N GLU A 134 -2.68 -6.10 5.34
CA GLU A 134 -4.01 -5.91 5.90
C GLU A 134 -4.99 -5.29 4.88
N ASP A 135 -6.26 -5.73 4.88
CA ASP A 135 -7.36 -5.09 4.14
C ASP A 135 -7.81 -3.77 4.78
N LEU A 136 -6.85 -2.84 4.94
CA LEU A 136 -7.10 -1.51 5.46
C LEU A 136 -8.03 -0.73 4.53
N LYS A 137 -9.08 -0.15 5.11
CA LYS A 137 -9.96 0.79 4.41
C LYS A 137 -9.30 2.17 4.33
N ILE A 138 -8.20 2.29 3.58
CA ILE A 138 -7.38 3.51 3.46
C ILE A 138 -8.21 4.73 3.09
N ARG A 139 -9.22 4.58 2.21
CA ARG A 139 -10.15 5.66 1.85
C ARG A 139 -10.92 6.18 3.06
N ASN A 140 -11.36 5.29 3.95
CA ASN A 140 -12.08 5.67 5.17
C ASN A 140 -11.11 6.29 6.21
N MET A 141 -9.89 5.75 6.31
CA MET A 141 -8.86 6.28 7.22
C MET A 141 -8.46 7.72 6.86
N THR A 142 -8.49 8.06 5.57
CA THR A 142 -8.12 9.39 5.05
C THR A 142 -9.31 10.28 4.73
N ALA A 143 -10.54 9.85 5.06
CA ALA A 143 -11.74 10.66 4.90
C ALA A 143 -11.65 11.93 5.76
N SER A 144 -12.27 13.02 5.31
CA SER A 144 -12.35 14.26 6.07
C SER A 144 -13.03 14.06 7.43
N ALA A 145 -12.80 14.99 8.36
CA ALA A 145 -13.60 15.04 9.58
C ALA A 145 -15.08 15.24 9.25
N ARG A 146 -15.96 14.68 10.09
CA ARG A 146 -17.40 14.96 10.00
C ARG A 146 -17.64 16.45 10.25
N GLY A 147 -18.70 17.01 9.67
CA GLY A 147 -19.07 18.43 9.79
C GLY A 147 -18.98 19.17 8.45
N SER A 148 -19.64 20.32 8.37
CA SER A 148 -19.61 21.23 7.21
C SER A 148 -18.71 22.44 7.49
N ILE A 149 -18.59 23.34 6.51
CA ILE A 149 -17.91 24.64 6.71
C ILE A 149 -18.64 25.44 7.78
N ASP A 150 -19.98 25.42 7.77
CA ASP A 150 -20.83 26.19 8.68
C ASP A 150 -20.99 25.53 10.06
N ARG A 151 -20.79 24.20 10.12
CA ARG A 151 -20.84 23.41 11.36
C ARG A 151 -19.64 22.45 11.41
N PRO A 152 -18.45 22.96 11.73
CA PRO A 152 -17.24 22.13 11.80
C PRO A 152 -17.38 21.09 12.90
N GLY A 153 -17.00 19.85 12.61
CA GLY A 153 -16.93 18.80 13.64
C GLY A 153 -15.74 18.97 14.57
N THR A 154 -15.71 18.16 15.63
CA THR A 154 -14.63 18.13 16.60
C THR A 154 -13.33 17.57 16.01
N ASN A 155 -12.18 18.08 16.48
CA ASN A 155 -10.84 17.61 16.12
C ASN A 155 -10.50 17.64 14.61
N ALA A 156 -11.18 18.48 13.82
CA ALA A 156 -10.98 18.55 12.36
C ALA A 156 -9.52 18.83 11.96
N ARG A 157 -8.83 19.72 12.69
CA ARG A 157 -7.41 20.06 12.45
C ARG A 157 -6.47 18.90 12.74
N GLN A 158 -6.67 18.18 13.84
CA GLN A 158 -5.88 17.01 14.20
C GLN A 158 -6.05 15.90 13.16
N LYS A 159 -7.31 15.62 12.77
CA LYS A 159 -7.61 14.63 11.74
C LYS A 159 -7.03 15.01 10.38
N ALA A 160 -7.10 16.28 9.99
CA ALA A 160 -6.45 16.75 8.76
C ALA A 160 -4.92 16.56 8.81
N GLY A 161 -4.30 16.76 9.97
CA GLY A 161 -2.89 16.47 10.21
C GLY A 161 -2.56 14.99 10.02
N LEU A 162 -3.33 14.10 10.66
CA LEU A 162 -3.17 12.64 10.53
C LEU A 162 -3.38 12.17 9.08
N ASN A 163 -4.45 12.62 8.43
CA ASN A 163 -4.74 12.31 7.03
C ASN A 163 -3.57 12.70 6.13
N ARG A 164 -2.97 13.87 6.37
CA ARG A 164 -1.80 14.31 5.60
C ARG A 164 -0.64 13.34 5.75
N VAL A 165 -0.30 12.95 6.99
CA VAL A 165 0.82 12.03 7.23
C VAL A 165 0.55 10.67 6.59
N ILE A 166 -0.66 10.13 6.70
CA ILE A 166 -1.06 8.86 6.05
C ILE A 166 -0.94 8.96 4.53
N LEU A 167 -1.45 10.04 3.92
CA LEU A 167 -1.40 10.23 2.47
C LEU A 167 0.03 10.40 1.95
N GLU A 168 0.93 10.97 2.76
CA GLU A 168 2.35 11.07 2.43
C GLU A 168 3.05 9.71 2.38
N GLN A 169 2.53 8.69 3.09
CA GLN A 169 3.05 7.32 3.03
C GLN A 169 2.71 6.60 1.72
N ALA A 170 1.67 7.04 1.01
CA ALA A 170 1.29 6.53 -0.31
C ALA A 170 1.05 4.99 -0.39
N TRP A 171 0.57 4.36 0.69
CA TRP A 171 0.30 2.92 0.76
C TRP A 171 -0.53 2.38 -0.40
N GLY A 172 -1.65 3.05 -0.74
CA GLY A 172 -2.51 2.62 -1.85
C GLY A 172 -1.82 2.64 -3.22
N LYS A 173 -0.79 3.49 -3.41
CA LYS A 173 0.03 3.48 -4.64
C LYS A 173 0.99 2.30 -4.63
N ALA A 174 1.61 2.02 -3.49
CA ALA A 174 2.51 0.89 -3.34
C ALA A 174 1.77 -0.45 -3.50
N PHE A 175 0.60 -0.63 -2.89
CA PHE A 175 -0.22 -1.83 -3.08
C PHE A 175 -0.65 -2.01 -4.53
N ARG A 176 -1.01 -0.93 -5.24
CA ARG A 176 -1.27 -1.02 -6.68
C ARG A 176 -0.03 -1.49 -7.46
N MET A 177 1.16 -1.01 -7.09
CA MET A 177 2.42 -1.44 -7.70
C MET A 177 2.73 -2.90 -7.43
N PHE A 178 2.57 -3.36 -6.19
CA PHE A 178 2.68 -4.77 -5.84
C PHE A 178 1.72 -5.63 -6.67
N ASN A 179 0.45 -5.23 -6.80
CA ASN A 179 -0.54 -6.00 -7.57
C ASN A 179 -0.08 -6.28 -9.00
N TYR A 180 0.29 -5.24 -9.77
CA TYR A 180 0.67 -5.49 -11.17
C TYR A 180 2.05 -6.15 -11.30
N LYS A 181 2.99 -5.89 -10.39
CA LYS A 181 4.34 -6.48 -10.45
C LYS A 181 4.37 -7.93 -10.06
N THR A 182 3.64 -8.30 -9.00
CA THR A 182 3.53 -9.71 -8.57
C THR A 182 2.82 -10.53 -9.63
N ALA A 183 1.70 -10.04 -10.18
CA ALA A 183 0.97 -10.72 -11.25
C ALA A 183 1.85 -10.97 -12.49
N ALA A 184 2.77 -10.06 -12.82
CA ALA A 184 3.68 -10.22 -13.95
C ALA A 184 4.71 -11.35 -13.78
N ILE A 185 4.92 -11.87 -12.57
CA ILE A 185 5.88 -12.94 -12.26
C ILE A 185 5.21 -14.17 -11.63
N GLY A 186 3.89 -14.33 -11.78
CA GLY A 186 3.14 -15.49 -11.25
C GLY A 186 2.84 -15.41 -9.75
N GLY A 187 3.14 -14.27 -9.13
CA GLY A 187 2.84 -13.97 -7.74
C GLY A 187 1.46 -13.38 -7.52
N ALA A 188 1.17 -13.03 -6.27
CA ALA A 188 -0.11 -12.41 -5.91
C ALA A 188 0.01 -11.49 -4.69
N VAL A 189 -0.90 -10.52 -4.60
CA VAL A 189 -1.14 -9.75 -3.38
C VAL A 189 -2.33 -10.33 -2.62
N LEU A 190 -2.12 -10.60 -1.34
CA LEU A 190 -3.04 -11.26 -0.42
C LEU A 190 -3.51 -10.23 0.61
N LYS A 191 -4.81 -9.92 0.60
CA LYS A 191 -5.41 -9.04 1.60
C LYS A 191 -5.92 -9.88 2.76
N VAL A 192 -5.35 -9.67 3.94
CA VAL A 192 -5.72 -10.39 5.16
C VAL A 192 -6.60 -9.55 6.08
N GLU A 193 -7.34 -10.20 6.96
CA GLU A 193 -8.13 -9.51 8.00
C GLU A 193 -7.18 -8.64 8.84
N ALA A 194 -7.53 -7.37 9.07
CA ALA A 194 -6.74 -6.45 9.90
C ALA A 194 -6.99 -6.62 11.41
N ARG A 195 -8.06 -7.33 11.78
CA ARG A 195 -8.53 -7.38 13.17
C ARG A 195 -7.51 -8.08 14.07
N CYS A 196 -7.20 -7.44 15.21
CA CYS A 196 -6.28 -7.91 16.25
C CYS A 196 -4.85 -8.28 15.78
N SER A 197 -4.44 -7.95 14.56
CA SER A 197 -3.09 -8.24 14.03
C SER A 197 -1.98 -7.69 14.92
N SER A 198 -2.16 -6.47 15.44
CA SER A 198 -1.22 -5.80 16.36
C SER A 198 -1.26 -6.33 17.81
N GLN A 199 -2.19 -7.23 18.12
CA GLN A 199 -2.39 -7.82 19.44
C GLN A 199 -2.19 -9.34 19.44
N GLU A 200 -2.03 -9.97 18.28
CA GLU A 200 -1.76 -11.38 18.12
C GLU A 200 -0.26 -11.64 18.22
N CYS A 201 0.14 -12.64 19.00
CA CYS A 201 1.55 -13.04 19.06
C CYS A 201 1.93 -13.90 17.85
N SER A 202 2.98 -13.50 17.13
CA SER A 202 3.53 -14.26 16.00
C SER A 202 4.06 -15.65 16.40
N SER A 203 4.52 -15.81 17.64
CA SER A 203 5.07 -17.06 18.17
C SER A 203 3.97 -18.06 18.56
N CYS A 204 3.08 -17.69 19.49
CA CYS A 204 2.09 -18.61 20.06
C CYS A 204 0.65 -18.40 19.57
N GLY A 205 0.34 -17.30 18.87
CA GLY A 205 -1.02 -16.97 18.41
C GLY A 205 -1.94 -16.38 19.49
N HIS A 206 -1.48 -16.20 20.73
CA HIS A 206 -2.29 -15.59 21.79
C HIS A 206 -2.65 -14.14 21.44
N ILE A 207 -3.93 -13.80 21.56
CA ILE A 207 -4.46 -12.46 21.28
C ILE A 207 -4.84 -11.80 22.62
N SER A 208 -4.22 -10.68 22.93
CA SER A 208 -4.55 -9.88 24.12
C SER A 208 -4.26 -8.40 23.89
N PRO A 209 -5.13 -7.49 24.35
CA PRO A 209 -4.82 -6.05 24.39
C PRO A 209 -3.54 -5.74 25.17
N GLY A 210 -3.21 -6.56 26.17
CA GLY A 210 -1.99 -6.42 26.96
C GLY A 210 -0.69 -6.77 26.21
N ASN A 211 -0.79 -7.39 25.02
CA ASN A 211 0.39 -7.80 24.27
C ASN A 211 1.19 -6.62 23.67
N ARG A 212 0.58 -5.43 23.59
CA ARG A 212 1.20 -4.22 23.03
C ARG A 212 1.25 -3.11 24.08
N PRO A 213 2.20 -3.16 25.04
CA PRO A 213 2.30 -2.16 26.10
C PRO A 213 2.61 -0.76 25.58
N THR A 214 3.33 -0.64 24.46
CA THR A 214 3.60 0.64 23.81
C THR A 214 3.45 0.54 22.30
N GLN A 215 3.43 1.67 21.59
CA GLN A 215 3.34 1.66 20.13
C GLN A 215 4.48 0.85 19.48
N ALA A 216 5.69 0.89 20.02
CA ALA A 216 6.86 0.23 19.42
C ALA A 216 7.15 -1.17 20.00
N ARG A 217 6.69 -1.48 21.21
CA ARG A 217 7.06 -2.71 21.92
C ARG A 217 5.90 -3.69 21.96
N PHE A 218 6.19 -4.95 21.63
CA PHE A 218 5.29 -6.08 21.79
C PHE A 218 5.87 -7.05 22.81
N VAL A 219 5.05 -7.51 23.76
CA VAL A 219 5.40 -8.54 24.75
C VAL A 219 4.18 -9.43 24.95
N CYS A 220 4.26 -10.70 24.55
CA CYS A 220 3.15 -11.63 24.72
C CYS A 220 2.96 -11.98 26.20
N VAL A 221 1.76 -11.75 26.73
CA VAL A 221 1.42 -12.08 28.13
C VAL A 221 1.26 -13.58 28.38
N SER A 222 1.23 -14.40 27.33
CA SER A 222 1.06 -15.86 27.44
C SER A 222 2.39 -16.62 27.33
N CYS A 223 3.26 -16.26 26.38
CA CYS A 223 4.52 -16.99 26.15
C CYS A 223 5.79 -16.17 26.40
N GLY A 224 5.68 -14.88 26.79
CA GLY A 224 6.82 -14.01 27.07
C GLY A 224 7.56 -13.49 25.82
N HIS A 225 7.17 -13.89 24.61
CA HIS A 225 7.78 -13.43 23.35
C HIS A 225 7.80 -11.90 23.27
N SER A 226 8.96 -11.32 22.95
CA SER A 226 9.16 -9.87 22.90
C SER A 226 9.87 -9.45 21.62
N GLU A 227 9.32 -8.47 20.92
CA GLU A 227 9.94 -7.86 19.73
C GLU A 227 9.37 -6.45 19.46
N ASN A 228 9.75 -5.84 18.35
CA ASN A 228 9.08 -4.62 17.88
C ASN A 228 7.64 -4.96 17.44
N ALA A 229 6.69 -4.09 17.78
CA ALA A 229 5.28 -4.32 17.46
C ALA A 229 4.99 -4.40 15.95
N ASP A 230 5.68 -3.60 15.13
CA ASP A 230 5.49 -3.61 13.68
C ASP A 230 6.09 -4.89 13.06
N ASP A 231 7.21 -5.38 13.61
CA ASP A 231 7.87 -6.63 13.17
C ASP A 231 6.99 -7.86 13.51
N ASN A 232 6.40 -7.89 14.72
CA ASN A 232 5.45 -8.93 15.12
C ASN A 232 4.21 -8.93 14.22
N ALA A 233 3.65 -7.74 13.98
CA ALA A 233 2.47 -7.58 13.12
C ALA A 233 2.76 -8.07 11.69
N ALA A 234 3.93 -7.74 11.13
CA ALA A 234 4.33 -8.22 9.81
C ALA A 234 4.38 -9.76 9.74
N LYS A 235 4.91 -10.44 10.76
CA LYS A 235 4.91 -11.91 10.85
C LYS A 235 3.51 -12.51 10.96
N VAL A 236 2.63 -11.91 11.76
CA VAL A 236 1.22 -12.31 11.84
C VAL A 236 0.52 -12.17 10.49
N ILE A 237 0.77 -11.06 9.77
CA ILE A 237 0.24 -10.81 8.43
C ILE A 237 0.75 -11.84 7.43
N ALA A 238 2.04 -12.19 7.48
CA ALA A 238 2.64 -13.23 6.64
C ALA A 238 1.93 -14.57 6.84
N TYR A 239 1.81 -15.01 8.09
CA TYR A 239 1.13 -16.27 8.44
C TYR A 239 -0.32 -16.29 7.94
N ARG A 240 -1.10 -15.22 8.19
CA ARG A 240 -2.47 -15.09 7.67
C ARG A 240 -2.50 -15.15 6.14
N GLY A 241 -1.48 -14.59 5.48
CA GLY A 241 -1.28 -14.65 4.05
C GLY A 241 -1.03 -16.07 3.54
N GLU A 242 -0.15 -16.82 4.19
CA GLU A 242 0.15 -18.22 3.85
C GLU A 242 -1.10 -19.10 3.94
N VAL A 243 -1.87 -18.95 5.03
CA VAL A 243 -3.16 -19.66 5.21
C VAL A 243 -4.12 -19.33 4.06
N LEU A 244 -4.24 -18.05 3.70
CA LEU A 244 -5.10 -17.61 2.60
C LEU A 244 -4.63 -18.14 1.24
N LEU A 245 -3.32 -18.13 0.98
CA LEU A 245 -2.74 -18.65 -0.25
C LEU A 245 -2.98 -20.16 -0.39
N ALA A 246 -2.77 -20.91 0.70
CA ALA A 246 -3.03 -22.34 0.73
C ALA A 246 -4.52 -22.66 0.48
N ALA A 247 -5.45 -21.90 1.08
CA ALA A 247 -6.87 -22.06 0.83
C ALA A 247 -7.24 -21.78 -0.63
N LYS A 248 -6.68 -20.72 -1.23
CA LYS A 248 -6.87 -20.39 -2.65
C LYS A 248 -6.35 -21.49 -3.59
N ARG A 249 -5.16 -22.03 -3.31
CA ARG A 249 -4.57 -23.13 -4.09
C ARG A 249 -5.43 -24.41 -4.02
N LYS A 250 -5.93 -24.77 -2.83
CA LYS A 250 -6.85 -25.91 -2.67
C LYS A 250 -8.15 -25.71 -3.45
N ALA A 251 -8.74 -24.51 -3.38
CA ALA A 251 -9.95 -24.19 -4.14
C ALA A 251 -9.73 -24.32 -5.65
N ALA A 252 -8.60 -23.82 -6.17
CA ALA A 252 -8.26 -23.94 -7.59
C ALA A 252 -8.07 -25.41 -8.04
N ALA A 253 -7.39 -26.23 -7.24
CA ALA A 253 -7.20 -27.66 -7.51
C ALA A 253 -8.54 -28.43 -7.53
N GLY A 254 -9.45 -28.14 -6.58
CA GLY A 254 -10.79 -28.74 -6.55
C GLY A 254 -11.65 -28.37 -7.77
N HIS A 255 -11.53 -27.14 -8.28
CA HIS A 255 -12.22 -26.72 -9.50
C HIS A 255 -11.67 -27.46 -10.73
N ALA A 256 -10.33 -27.58 -10.86
CA ALA A 256 -9.69 -28.32 -11.94
C ALA A 256 -10.10 -29.81 -11.96
N ALA A 257 -10.23 -30.44 -10.79
CA ALA A 257 -10.67 -31.83 -10.67
C ALA A 257 -12.16 -32.05 -11.02
N SER A 258 -13.00 -31.01 -10.99
CA SER A 258 -14.44 -31.10 -11.25
C SER A 258 -14.86 -30.85 -12.71
N GLY A 259 -13.89 -30.73 -13.64
CA GLY A 259 -14.15 -30.61 -15.08
C GLY A 259 -14.83 -29.32 -15.55
N ARG A 260 -15.18 -28.39 -14.64
CA ARG A 260 -15.72 -27.08 -14.99
C ARG A 260 -14.57 -26.09 -15.22
N GLY A 261 -13.95 -26.20 -16.39
CA GLY A 261 -12.92 -25.28 -16.85
C GLY A 261 -13.47 -23.87 -17.07
N ALA A 262 -13.49 -23.06 -16.01
CA ALA A 262 -13.53 -21.61 -16.13
C ALA A 262 -12.14 -21.08 -15.80
N ASN A 263 -11.63 -20.23 -16.69
CA ASN A 263 -10.31 -19.60 -16.61
C ASN A 263 -10.29 -18.60 -15.42
N VAL A 264 -10.20 -19.09 -14.19
CA VAL A 264 -10.16 -18.24 -12.99
C VAL A 264 -8.70 -17.84 -12.75
N GLY A 265 -8.25 -16.80 -13.44
CA GLY A 265 -7.08 -16.06 -13.00
C GLY A 265 -7.24 -15.71 -11.51
N LEU A 266 -6.15 -15.78 -10.74
CA LEU A 266 -6.04 -15.51 -9.29
C LEU A 266 -6.54 -14.11 -8.83
N GLY A 267 -7.22 -13.36 -9.69
CA GLY A 267 -7.81 -12.04 -9.47
C GLY A 267 -9.31 -12.00 -9.12
N ALA A 268 -10.03 -13.12 -9.04
CA ALA A 268 -11.46 -13.10 -8.65
C ALA A 268 -11.64 -13.15 -7.13
N ALA A 269 -12.39 -12.17 -6.59
CA ALA A 269 -12.80 -12.10 -5.20
C ALA A 269 -14.14 -12.81 -4.97
N LEU A 270 -14.24 -13.71 -3.98
CA LEU A 270 -15.47 -14.23 -3.32
C LEU A 270 -15.10 -15.32 -2.28
N PRO A 271 -15.99 -15.76 -1.38
CA PRO A 271 -16.69 -15.04 -0.30
C PRO A 271 -15.99 -15.21 1.07
N ARG A 272 -16.49 -14.47 2.06
CA ARG A 272 -16.03 -14.46 3.46
C ARG A 272 -16.45 -15.75 4.19
N ARG A 273 -15.54 -16.72 4.27
CA ARG A 273 -15.31 -17.67 5.38
C ARG A 273 -14.78 -18.99 4.82
N ALA A 274 -13.55 -19.32 5.16
CA ALA A 274 -13.07 -20.69 5.16
C ALA A 274 -12.32 -20.90 6.48
N VAL A 275 -12.90 -21.71 7.35
CA VAL A 275 -12.28 -22.18 8.60
C VAL A 275 -11.35 -23.33 8.22
N VAL A 276 -10.10 -23.27 8.67
CA VAL A 276 -9.15 -24.39 8.64
C VAL A 276 -8.53 -24.54 10.02
N THR A 277 -8.70 -25.73 10.62
CA THR A 277 -7.97 -26.23 11.81
C THR A 277 -6.79 -27.10 11.33
N LYS A 278 -5.61 -27.20 11.95
CA LYS A 278 -5.27 -27.24 13.38
C LYS A 278 -3.99 -26.44 13.71
N ARG A 279 -4.14 -25.29 14.35
CA ARG A 279 -3.66 -25.02 15.72
C ARG A 279 -4.94 -24.87 16.55
N GLN A 280 -5.02 -25.39 17.77
CA GLN A 280 -6.20 -25.13 18.61
C GLN A 280 -6.24 -23.62 18.89
N PRO A 281 -7.25 -22.87 18.40
CA PRO A 281 -7.36 -21.47 18.75
C PRO A 281 -7.84 -21.43 20.20
N ALA A 282 -7.06 -20.79 21.08
CA ALA A 282 -7.68 -20.19 22.26
C ALA A 282 -8.84 -19.33 21.75
N GLN A 283 -10.05 -19.54 22.28
CA GLN A 283 -11.21 -18.75 21.88
C GLN A 283 -10.86 -17.27 22.03
N PRO A 284 -10.92 -16.46 20.95
CA PRO A 284 -10.49 -15.08 21.04
C PRO A 284 -11.45 -14.34 21.96
N ALA A 285 -10.92 -13.79 23.05
CA ALA A 285 -11.61 -12.74 23.78
C ALA A 285 -11.98 -11.63 22.77
N PRO A 286 -13.21 -11.09 22.80
CA PRO A 286 -13.63 -10.10 21.81
C PRO A 286 -12.76 -8.84 21.92
N CYS A 287 -11.89 -8.61 20.93
CA CYS A 287 -11.24 -7.31 20.75
C CYS A 287 -12.33 -6.26 20.54
N LYS A 288 -12.42 -5.31 21.48
CA LYS A 288 -13.24 -4.10 21.34
C LYS A 288 -12.75 -3.33 20.11
N ALA A 289 -13.71 -2.83 19.33
CA ALA A 289 -13.48 -2.09 18.08
C ALA A 289 -12.86 -0.71 18.32
#